data_AF-A0A821LTD8-F1
#
_entry.id   AF-A0A821LTD8-F1
#
_cell.length_a   1.000
_cell.length_b   1.000
_cell.length_c   1.000
_cell.angle_alpha   90.00
_cell.angle_beta   90.00
_cell.angle_gamma   90.00
#
_symmetry.space_group_name_H-M   'P 1'
#
loop_
_entity.id
_entity.type
_entity.pdbx_description
1 polymer ?
#
loop_
_entity_poly.entity_id
_entity_poly.type
_entity_poly.pdbx_seq_one_letter_code
_entity_poly.pdbx_strand_id
1 'polypeptide(L)'
;IPWTSSGSYANDTTAFLFTLSNPHNIPPTKYLINPGNTGHAVNHTSSYGPTFGSGHDMYLANASNSNNSSYTNFPHGYVDTTGNGNNTFTGARNFTASDIEVFKLA
;
A
#
# COMPACT_ATOMS: atom_id res chain seq x y z
N ILE A 1 -2.82 12.13 3.30
CA ILE A 1 -3.40 13.23 2.47
C ILE A 1 -4.62 12.74 1.65
N PRO A 2 -5.60 13.60 1.26
CA PRO A 2 -6.70 13.23 0.37
C PRO A 2 -6.25 12.97 -1.08
N TRP A 3 -6.89 12.03 -1.78
CA TRP A 3 -6.65 11.80 -3.21
C TRP A 3 -7.22 12.91 -4.08
N THR A 4 -6.45 13.35 -5.06
CA THR A 4 -6.80 14.49 -5.94
C THR A 4 -6.90 14.10 -7.43
N SER A 5 -6.64 12.85 -7.78
CA SER A 5 -6.61 12.39 -9.18
C SER A 5 -5.68 13.20 -10.09
N SER A 6 -4.61 13.80 -9.52
CA SER A 6 -3.72 14.74 -10.22
C SER A 6 -2.80 14.11 -11.27
N GLY A 7 -2.76 12.78 -11.41
CA GLY A 7 -1.85 12.15 -12.38
C GLY A 7 -0.40 12.04 -11.89
N SER A 8 -0.13 12.27 -10.60
CA SER A 8 1.22 12.30 -10.05
C SER A 8 1.29 11.63 -8.68
N TYR A 9 2.51 11.34 -8.23
CA TYR A 9 2.72 11.06 -6.81
C TYR A 9 2.52 12.31 -5.96
N ALA A 10 2.24 12.09 -4.69
CA ALA A 10 2.08 13.13 -3.69
C ALA A 10 2.95 12.85 -2.46
N ASN A 11 3.49 13.93 -1.91
CA ASN A 11 4.38 13.88 -0.76
C ASN A 11 3.59 13.73 0.54
N ASP A 12 3.96 12.73 1.35
CA ASP A 12 3.45 12.58 2.71
C ASP A 12 4.55 11.98 3.60
N THR A 13 5.06 12.77 4.53
CA THR A 13 6.13 12.37 5.46
C THR A 13 5.63 11.52 6.63
N THR A 14 4.30 11.42 6.77
CA THR A 14 3.63 10.72 7.86
C THR A 14 2.93 9.45 7.41
N ALA A 15 2.96 9.14 6.11
CA ALA A 15 2.35 7.95 5.56
C ALA A 15 2.96 6.68 6.14
N PHE A 16 2.12 5.66 6.31
CA PHE A 16 2.51 4.34 6.75
C PHE A 16 1.58 3.28 6.16
N LEU A 17 2.12 2.08 5.96
CA LEU A 17 1.34 0.85 5.77
C LEU A 17 1.25 0.10 7.09
N PHE A 18 0.27 -0.77 7.24
CA PHE A 18 0.18 -1.62 8.43
C PHE A 18 -0.53 -2.94 8.14
N THR A 19 -0.29 -3.93 8.99
CA THR A 19 -1.07 -5.16 9.09
C THR A 19 -1.74 -5.21 10.46
N LEU A 20 -3.01 -5.64 10.50
CA LEU A 20 -3.68 -6.03 11.74
C LEU A 20 -3.50 -7.53 12.01
N SER A 21 -3.49 -8.32 10.94
CA SER A 21 -3.15 -9.73 10.90
C SER A 21 -2.38 -10.01 9.61
N ASN A 22 -1.62 -11.09 9.59
CA ASN A 22 -0.91 -11.56 8.40
C ASN A 22 -0.74 -13.10 8.46
N PRO A 23 -0.42 -13.75 7.33
CA PRO A 23 -0.25 -15.20 7.27
C PRO A 23 0.96 -15.76 8.03
N HIS A 24 1.81 -14.92 8.61
CA HIS A 24 3.09 -15.31 9.19
C HIS A 24 3.13 -15.22 10.72
N ASN A 25 1.98 -15.00 11.36
CA ASN A 25 1.86 -14.80 12.81
C ASN A 25 2.71 -13.63 13.34
N ILE A 26 3.03 -12.65 12.49
CA ILE A 26 3.71 -11.43 12.92
C ILE A 26 2.66 -10.57 13.65
N PRO A 27 2.98 -9.96 14.82
CA PRO A 27 2.07 -9.03 15.48
C PRO A 27 1.63 -7.88 14.57
N PRO A 28 0.53 -7.17 14.88
CA PRO A 28 0.14 -5.97 14.15
C PRO A 28 1.34 -5.02 13.99
N THR A 29 1.73 -4.76 12.75
CA THR A 29 2.98 -4.06 12.44
C THR A 29 2.71 -2.83 11.61
N LYS A 30 3.42 -1.75 11.91
CA LYS A 30 3.39 -0.48 11.17
C LYS A 30 4.70 -0.31 10.40
N TYR A 31 4.60 -0.02 9.11
CA TYR A 31 5.70 0.21 8.18
C TYR A 31 5.71 1.66 7.78
N LEU A 32 6.71 2.40 8.24
CA LEU A 32 6.83 3.84 7.97
C LEU A 32 7.36 4.10 6.56
N ILE A 33 6.94 5.22 5.96
CA ILE A 33 7.51 5.67 4.69
C ILE A 33 9.04 5.85 4.84
N ASN A 34 9.80 5.39 3.85
CA ASN A 34 11.24 5.63 3.82
C ASN A 34 11.47 7.15 3.64
N PRO A 35 12.29 7.80 4.50
CA PRO A 35 12.57 9.24 4.39
C PRO A 35 12.99 9.70 2.99
N GLY A 36 13.73 8.86 2.25
CA GLY A 36 14.16 9.14 0.87
C GLY A 36 13.05 9.00 -0.19
N ASN A 37 11.89 8.47 0.15
CA ASN A 37 10.77 8.19 -0.76
C ASN A 37 9.48 8.95 -0.40
N THR A 38 9.52 9.91 0.52
CA THR A 38 8.34 10.66 0.97
C THR A 38 7.56 11.35 -0.16
N GLY A 39 8.25 11.81 -1.21
CA GLY A 39 7.64 12.37 -2.43
C GLY A 39 6.85 11.36 -3.27
N HIS A 40 6.98 10.06 -3.00
CA HIS A 40 6.31 8.96 -3.66
C HIS A 40 5.41 8.16 -2.70
N ALA A 41 4.93 8.79 -1.62
CA ALA A 41 4.15 8.11 -0.59
C ALA A 41 2.81 7.57 -1.10
N VAL A 42 2.11 8.35 -1.93
CA VAL A 42 0.79 8.01 -2.49
C VAL A 42 0.74 8.41 -3.95
N ASN A 43 0.24 7.54 -4.83
CA ASN A 43 0.05 7.86 -6.25
C ASN A 43 -1.41 8.30 -6.49
N HIS A 44 -1.58 9.47 -7.11
CA HIS A 44 -2.89 10.09 -7.40
C HIS A 44 -3.22 9.97 -8.90
N THR A 45 -2.69 8.98 -9.61
CA THR A 45 -2.99 8.77 -11.03
C THR A 45 -4.42 8.30 -11.21
N SER A 46 -5.21 9.03 -11.99
CA SER A 46 -6.66 8.81 -12.13
C SER A 46 -7.03 7.48 -12.80
N SER A 47 -6.15 6.91 -13.62
CA SER A 47 -6.34 5.60 -14.24
C SER A 47 -5.98 4.44 -13.31
N TYR A 48 -5.45 4.72 -12.12
CA TYR A 48 -5.01 3.71 -11.15
C TYR A 48 -5.96 3.71 -9.95
N GLY A 49 -6.11 2.56 -9.30
CA GLY A 49 -6.74 2.50 -7.99
C GLY A 49 -5.81 3.00 -6.88
N PRO A 50 -6.22 2.85 -5.61
CA PRO A 50 -5.40 3.13 -4.44
C PRO A 50 -4.00 2.54 -4.56
N THR A 51 -2.98 3.40 -4.50
CA THR A 51 -1.59 3.02 -4.72
C THR A 51 -0.67 3.77 -3.78
N PHE A 52 0.22 3.03 -3.11
CA PHE A 52 1.10 3.57 -2.07
C PHE A 52 2.55 3.15 -2.30
N GLY A 53 3.47 4.08 -2.05
CA GLY A 53 4.92 3.86 -2.05
C GLY A 53 5.54 3.96 -3.44
N SER A 54 6.83 4.30 -3.49
CA SER A 54 7.61 4.19 -4.73
C SER A 54 7.58 2.74 -5.20
N GLY A 55 7.48 2.51 -6.51
CA GLY A 55 7.38 1.15 -7.05
C GLY A 55 6.08 0.40 -6.75
N HIS A 56 5.08 1.07 -6.16
CA HIS A 56 3.76 0.52 -5.81
C HIS A 56 3.82 -0.62 -4.79
N ASP A 57 4.34 -0.32 -3.59
CA ASP A 57 4.40 -1.26 -2.47
C ASP A 57 3.05 -1.90 -2.16
N MET A 58 1.97 -1.14 -2.32
CA MET A 58 0.60 -1.64 -2.31
C MET A 58 -0.18 -1.00 -3.45
N TYR A 59 -0.74 -1.83 -4.34
CA TYR A 59 -1.60 -1.44 -5.44
C TYR A 59 -2.90 -2.23 -5.41
N LEU A 60 -4.01 -1.51 -5.49
CA LEU A 60 -5.35 -2.07 -5.58
C LEU A 60 -5.90 -1.86 -6.99
N ALA A 61 -6.17 -2.95 -7.69
CA ALA A 61 -6.68 -2.90 -9.05
C ALA A 61 -8.17 -2.50 -9.10
N ASN A 62 -8.63 -2.10 -10.29
CA ASN A 62 -10.06 -2.03 -10.57
C ASN A 62 -10.69 -3.43 -10.44
N ALA A 63 -11.95 -3.50 -9.99
CA ALA A 63 -12.65 -4.76 -9.77
C ALA A 63 -11.84 -5.76 -8.91
N SER A 64 -11.11 -5.25 -7.91
CA SER A 64 -10.22 -6.02 -7.03
C SER A 64 -10.89 -7.14 -6.25
N ASN A 65 -12.22 -7.15 -6.19
CA ASN A 65 -13.04 -8.19 -5.58
C ASN A 65 -13.38 -9.35 -6.52
N SER A 66 -13.17 -9.20 -7.82
CA SER A 66 -13.46 -10.25 -8.82
C SER A 66 -12.23 -10.69 -9.62
N ASN A 67 -11.07 -10.09 -9.39
CA ASN A 67 -9.81 -10.46 -10.04
C ASN A 67 -8.62 -10.46 -9.05
N ASN A 68 -7.52 -11.09 -9.49
CA ASN A 68 -6.27 -11.21 -8.73
C ASN A 68 -5.19 -10.22 -9.23
N SER A 69 -5.61 -9.05 -9.73
CA SER A 69 -4.71 -8.07 -10.34
C SER A 69 -4.15 -7.05 -9.35
N SER A 70 -4.66 -7.01 -8.11
CA SER A 70 -4.05 -6.24 -7.03
C SER A 70 -2.73 -6.91 -6.63
N TYR A 71 -1.77 -6.12 -6.19
CA TYR A 71 -0.48 -6.66 -5.79
C TYR A 71 0.23 -5.80 -4.75
N THR A 72 1.17 -6.42 -4.07
CA THR A 72 2.20 -5.74 -3.31
C THR A 72 3.51 -5.78 -4.09
N ASN A 73 4.26 -4.69 -4.05
CA ASN A 73 5.66 -4.66 -4.51
C ASN A 73 6.61 -4.22 -3.37
N PHE A 74 6.14 -4.33 -2.12
CA PHE A 74 6.85 -3.94 -0.92
C PHE A 74 8.19 -4.70 -0.77
N PRO A 75 9.30 -4.03 -0.38
CA PRO A 75 9.38 -2.72 0.28
C PRO A 75 10.24 -1.66 -0.45
N HIS A 76 9.74 -1.05 -1.51
CA HIS A 76 10.45 0.01 -2.24
C HIS A 76 10.25 1.40 -1.61
N GLY A 77 9.02 1.74 -1.23
CA GLY A 77 8.64 3.05 -0.69
C GLY A 77 8.59 3.10 0.84
N TYR A 78 8.17 2.03 1.48
CA TYR A 78 8.04 1.87 2.92
C TYR A 78 9.11 0.92 3.47
N VAL A 79 9.49 1.10 4.73
CA VAL A 79 10.56 0.32 5.37
C VAL A 79 10.02 -1.02 5.87
N ASP A 80 10.60 -2.13 5.41
CA ASP A 80 10.33 -3.46 5.95
C ASP A 80 11.13 -3.71 7.23
N THR A 81 10.41 -3.83 8.34
CA THR A 81 10.97 -4.17 9.66
C THR A 81 10.87 -5.67 9.98
N THR A 82 10.29 -6.46 9.08
CA THR A 82 9.99 -7.89 9.28
C THR A 82 10.78 -8.81 8.36
N GLY A 83 11.34 -8.28 7.27
CA GLY A 83 12.11 -9.03 6.28
C GLY A 83 11.28 -9.94 5.36
N ASN A 84 9.95 -9.80 5.37
CA ASN A 84 9.05 -10.65 4.59
C ASN A 84 8.69 -10.05 3.22
N GLY A 85 9.00 -8.78 2.97
CA GLY A 85 8.72 -8.10 1.70
C GLY A 85 7.27 -8.30 1.25
N ASN A 86 7.07 -8.64 -0.01
CA ASN A 86 5.75 -8.89 -0.60
C ASN A 86 4.89 -9.90 0.17
N ASN A 87 5.50 -10.91 0.82
CA ASN A 87 4.74 -11.94 1.50
C ASN A 87 4.11 -11.43 2.80
N THR A 88 4.54 -10.27 3.32
CA THR A 88 4.10 -9.69 4.59
C THR A 88 2.59 -9.54 4.71
N PHE A 89 1.92 -9.07 3.66
CA PHE A 89 0.50 -8.66 3.75
C PHE A 89 -0.45 -9.83 3.53
N THR A 90 -0.31 -10.52 2.39
CA THR A 90 -1.27 -11.55 1.95
C THR A 90 -0.63 -12.92 1.77
N GLY A 91 0.68 -13.05 2.03
CA GLY A 91 1.44 -14.29 1.82
C GLY A 91 1.84 -14.54 0.37
N ALA A 92 1.44 -13.67 -0.56
CA ALA A 92 1.79 -13.73 -1.97
C ALA A 92 1.86 -12.32 -2.57
N ARG A 93 2.51 -12.19 -3.73
CA ARG A 93 2.61 -10.90 -4.42
C ARG A 93 1.25 -10.36 -4.89
N ASN A 94 0.41 -11.22 -5.46
CA ASN A 94 -0.89 -10.86 -6.02
C ASN A 94 -2.00 -11.30 -5.09
N PHE A 95 -3.09 -10.54 -5.04
CA PHE A 95 -4.24 -10.85 -4.20
C PHE A 95 -5.56 -10.34 -4.79
N THR A 96 -6.66 -10.95 -4.33
CA THR A 96 -8.04 -10.48 -4.53
C THR A 96 -8.51 -9.85 -3.22
N ALA A 97 -8.99 -8.61 -3.25
CA ALA A 97 -9.50 -7.91 -2.07
C ALA A 97 -11.00 -8.20 -1.90
N SER A 98 -11.41 -8.78 -0.78
CA SER A 98 -12.83 -9.09 -0.55
C SER A 98 -13.67 -7.83 -0.35
N ASP A 99 -13.15 -6.89 0.45
CA ASP A 99 -13.80 -5.62 0.78
C ASP A 99 -12.76 -4.50 0.91
N ILE A 100 -13.22 -3.25 0.78
CA ILE A 100 -12.41 -2.04 0.92
C ILE A 100 -13.19 -1.01 1.71
N GLU A 101 -12.59 -0.49 2.77
CA GLU A 101 -13.16 0.55 3.62
C GLU A 101 -12.23 1.76 3.67
N VAL A 102 -12.79 2.97 3.62
CA VAL A 102 -12.05 4.23 3.68
C VAL A 102 -12.57 5.07 4.83
N PHE A 103 -11.68 5.43 5.76
CA PHE A 103 -12.00 6.19 6.95
C PHE A 103 -11.32 7.57 6.92
N LYS A 104 -11.98 8.57 7.51
CA LYS A 104 -11.39 9.87 7.80
C LYS A 104 -11.72 10.30 9.23
N LEU A 105 -10.81 11.01 9.87
CA LEU A 105 -11.10 11.72 11.11
C LEU A 105 -11.80 13.03 10.76
N ALA A 106 -12.76 13.43 11.60
CA ALA A 106 -13.52 14.67 11.46
C ALA A 106 -12.77 15.85 12.08
#